data_AF-A0A8C4M031-F1
#
_entry.id   AF-A0A8C4M031-F1
#
_cell.length_a   1.000
_cell.length_b   1.000
_cell.length_c   1.000
_cell.angle_alpha   90.00
_cell.angle_beta   90.00
_cell.angle_gamma   90.00
#
_symmetry.space_group_name_H-M   'P 1'
#
loop_
_entity.id
_entity.type
_entity.pdbx_description
1 polymer ?
#
loop_
_entity_poly.entity_id
_entity_poly.type
_entity_poly.pdbx_seq_one_letter_code
_entity_poly.pdbx_strand_id
1 'polypeptide(L)'
;LPGPSKWPKDLEMALRESQDHWSKEDILKLLERMENNLPSNERHTFKTTQSQMDWGKVAFKDFSGEMCKFKWLEISYTLRKFRTLKELVLEAKEHAKKLSNSKKHRKHPDFPKKPLTAYLRFFKERRPQCSQMHPTLSNQQLTKLLSEEYRELPEQVNWGGEVLIDCW
;
A
#
# COMPACT_ATOMS: atom_id res chain seq x y z
N LEU A 1 6.26 -31.50 17.05
CA LEU A 1 6.35 -30.38 18.01
C LEU A 1 7.45 -29.43 17.54
N PRO A 2 7.18 -28.30 16.87
CA PRO A 2 8.19 -27.27 16.68
C PRO A 2 8.20 -26.32 17.90
N GLY A 3 9.39 -26.12 18.47
CA GLY A 3 9.62 -25.45 19.76
C GLY A 3 9.35 -23.94 19.79
N PRO A 4 9.52 -23.31 20.96
CA PRO A 4 9.13 -21.92 21.19
C PRO A 4 9.97 -20.97 20.34
N SER A 5 9.29 -20.04 19.66
CA SER A 5 9.92 -18.98 18.86
C SER A 5 10.84 -18.16 19.75
N LYS A 6 12.15 -18.18 19.47
CA LYS A 6 13.14 -17.37 20.19
C LYS A 6 12.89 -15.90 19.86
N TRP A 7 12.46 -15.16 20.87
CA TRP A 7 12.30 -13.71 20.84
C TRP A 7 13.69 -13.04 20.96
N PRO A 8 13.88 -11.81 20.44
CA PRO A 8 15.14 -11.09 20.63
C PRO A 8 15.41 -10.90 22.13
N LYS A 9 16.61 -11.29 22.59
CA LYS A 9 16.96 -11.31 24.02
C LYS A 9 16.84 -9.93 24.70
N ASP A 10 17.00 -8.87 23.92
CA ASP A 10 16.91 -7.48 24.38
C ASP A 10 15.47 -7.11 24.72
N LEU A 11 14.51 -7.64 23.97
CA LEU A 11 13.09 -7.53 24.28
C LEU A 11 12.67 -8.49 25.41
N GLU A 12 13.32 -9.64 25.57
CA GLU A 12 13.07 -10.59 26.66
C GLU A 12 13.45 -9.99 28.02
N MET A 13 14.55 -9.24 28.09
CA MET A 13 14.99 -8.57 29.31
C MET A 13 14.06 -7.40 29.69
N ALA A 14 13.62 -6.59 28.71
CA ALA A 14 12.60 -5.55 28.89
C ALA A 14 11.19 -6.12 29.18
N LEU A 15 10.86 -7.32 28.67
CA LEU A 15 9.64 -8.05 29.00
C LEU A 15 9.64 -8.47 30.48
N ARG A 16 10.79 -8.91 30.98
CA ARG A 16 10.89 -9.53 32.31
C ARG A 16 10.87 -8.50 33.45
N GLU A 17 11.32 -7.27 33.20
CA GLU A 17 11.19 -6.17 34.16
C GLU A 17 9.76 -5.60 34.24
N SER A 18 8.90 -5.92 33.27
CA SER A 18 7.52 -5.39 33.19
C SER A 18 6.41 -6.45 33.26
N GLN A 19 6.78 -7.74 33.27
CA GLN A 19 5.82 -8.85 33.22
C GLN A 19 5.01 -9.05 34.51
N ASP A 20 5.37 -8.41 35.62
CA ASP A 20 4.79 -8.70 36.94
C ASP A 20 3.64 -7.75 37.38
N HIS A 21 3.09 -6.90 36.49
CA HIS A 21 2.13 -5.86 36.91
C HIS A 21 0.85 -5.70 36.07
N TRP A 22 0.57 -6.58 35.09
CA TRP A 22 -0.66 -6.48 34.30
C TRP A 22 -1.75 -7.40 34.85
N SER A 23 -2.69 -6.84 35.60
CA SER A 23 -3.90 -7.57 36.04
C SER A 23 -4.86 -7.81 34.87
N LYS A 24 -5.85 -8.68 35.09
CA LYS A 24 -6.92 -8.91 34.11
C LYS A 24 -7.69 -7.61 33.83
N GLU A 25 -7.90 -6.81 34.87
CA GLU A 25 -8.57 -5.52 34.83
C GLU A 25 -7.77 -4.52 33.98
N ASP A 26 -6.44 -4.53 34.09
CA ASP A 26 -5.57 -3.68 33.27
C ASP A 26 -5.60 -4.08 31.79
N ILE A 27 -5.64 -5.38 31.50
CA ILE A 27 -5.78 -5.88 30.13
C ILE A 27 -7.13 -5.44 29.55
N LEU A 28 -8.22 -5.57 30.30
CA LEU A 28 -9.54 -5.11 29.85
C LEU A 28 -9.57 -3.60 29.64
N LYS A 29 -8.94 -2.83 30.53
CA LYS A 29 -8.85 -1.37 30.40
C LYS A 29 -8.05 -0.95 29.17
N LEU A 30 -6.96 -1.67 28.86
CA LEU A 30 -6.20 -1.47 27.64
C LEU A 30 -7.08 -1.66 26.40
N LEU A 31 -7.83 -2.78 26.34
CA LEU A 31 -8.69 -3.09 25.20
C LEU A 31 -9.82 -2.06 25.02
N GLU A 32 -10.43 -1.61 26.11
CA GLU A 32 -11.46 -0.56 26.11
C GLU A 32 -10.90 0.77 25.57
N ARG A 33 -9.71 1.17 26.01
CA ARG A 33 -9.08 2.42 25.54
C ARG A 33 -8.69 2.32 24.07
N MET A 34 -8.24 1.15 23.63
CA MET A 34 -7.96 0.89 22.23
C MET A 34 -9.20 1.00 21.37
N GLU A 35 -10.32 0.41 21.79
CA GLU A 35 -11.61 0.46 21.11
C GLU A 35 -12.10 1.90 20.94
N ASN A 36 -12.06 2.70 22.02
CA ASN A 36 -12.42 4.12 21.98
C ASN A 36 -11.50 4.98 21.10
N ASN A 37 -10.31 4.48 20.76
CA ASN A 37 -9.35 5.17 19.90
C ASN A 37 -9.44 4.73 18.43
N LEU A 38 -10.26 3.73 18.09
CA LEU A 38 -10.42 3.29 16.72
C LEU A 38 -11.19 4.33 15.89
N PRO A 39 -10.74 4.61 14.64
CA PRO A 39 -11.49 5.48 13.76
C PRO A 39 -12.84 4.85 13.43
N SER A 40 -13.91 5.65 13.49
CA SER A 40 -15.30 5.21 13.32
C SER A 40 -15.65 4.64 11.93
N ASN A 41 -14.69 4.50 11.00
CA ASN A 41 -14.93 4.13 9.60
C ASN A 41 -14.13 2.86 9.19
N GLU A 42 -14.85 1.77 8.93
CA GLU A 42 -14.42 0.37 8.93
C GLU A 42 -13.69 -0.12 7.65
N ARG A 43 -12.91 0.72 6.96
CA ARG A 43 -12.21 0.31 5.72
C ARG A 43 -10.70 0.14 5.82
N HIS A 44 -10.16 0.13 7.03
CA HIS A 44 -8.73 -0.05 7.26
C HIS A 44 -8.42 -1.51 7.62
N THR A 45 -7.39 -2.07 6.98
CA THR A 45 -6.91 -3.42 7.33
C THR A 45 -6.36 -3.43 8.74
N PHE A 46 -6.39 -4.58 9.43
CA PHE A 46 -5.82 -4.72 10.78
C PHE A 46 -4.45 -4.04 10.93
N LYS A 47 -3.55 -4.24 9.94
CA LYS A 47 -2.21 -3.64 9.94
C LYS A 47 -2.27 -2.11 9.87
N THR A 48 -3.11 -1.58 9.01
CA THR A 48 -3.30 -0.14 8.83
C THR A 48 -3.86 0.50 10.09
N THR A 49 -4.91 -0.09 10.68
CA THR A 49 -5.55 0.42 11.90
C THR A 49 -4.60 0.36 13.09
N GLN A 50 -3.83 -0.73 13.24
CA GLN A 50 -2.83 -0.85 14.29
C GLN A 50 -1.71 0.20 14.17
N SER A 51 -1.26 0.51 12.96
CA SER A 51 -0.22 1.53 12.74
C SER A 51 -0.69 2.95 12.99
N GLN A 52 -1.98 3.23 12.82
CA GLN A 52 -2.56 4.56 13.04
C GLN A 52 -2.96 4.81 14.50
N MET A 53 -2.85 3.80 15.36
CA MET A 53 -3.25 3.90 16.76
C MET A 53 -2.38 4.90 17.52
N ASP A 54 -3.04 5.83 18.20
CA ASP A 54 -2.39 6.84 19.02
C ASP A 54 -2.13 6.25 20.42
N TRP A 55 -0.97 5.60 20.57
CA TRP A 55 -0.57 4.95 21.81
C TRP A 55 -0.42 5.92 22.98
N GLY A 56 -0.21 7.21 22.72
CA GLY A 56 -0.21 8.25 23.75
C GLY A 56 -1.58 8.42 24.40
N LYS A 57 -2.67 8.28 23.63
CA LYS A 57 -4.06 8.32 24.14
C LYS A 57 -4.49 7.00 24.81
N VAL A 58 -3.90 5.89 24.36
CA VAL A 58 -4.14 4.56 24.93
C VAL A 58 -3.44 4.39 26.29
N ALA A 59 -2.35 5.13 26.54
CA ALA A 59 -1.64 5.14 27.83
C ALA A 59 -2.57 5.40 29.01
N PHE A 60 -2.31 4.71 30.13
CA PHE A 60 -3.13 4.82 31.34
C PHE A 60 -2.38 4.38 32.58
N LYS A 61 -2.74 4.95 33.75
CA LYS A 61 -2.04 4.71 35.01
C LYS A 61 -0.53 4.95 34.82
N ASP A 62 0.30 4.01 35.23
CA ASP A 62 1.76 4.02 35.08
C ASP A 62 2.21 3.33 33.78
N PHE A 63 1.27 2.91 32.92
CA PHE A 63 1.58 2.31 31.64
C PHE A 63 1.69 3.37 30.56
N SER A 64 2.92 3.56 30.07
CA SER A 64 3.17 4.40 28.91
C SER A 64 2.53 3.82 27.64
N GLY A 65 2.41 4.66 26.60
CA GLY A 65 1.87 4.22 25.31
C GLY A 65 2.67 3.05 24.71
N GLU A 66 4.00 3.06 24.86
CA GLU A 66 4.83 1.95 24.41
C GLU A 66 4.55 0.66 25.21
N MET A 67 4.33 0.74 26.52
CA MET A 67 3.94 -0.42 27.33
C MET A 67 2.59 -1.00 26.87
N CYS A 68 1.62 -0.14 26.59
CA CYS A 68 0.30 -0.53 26.07
C CYS A 68 0.42 -1.21 24.70
N LYS A 69 1.27 -0.68 23.82
CA LYS A 69 1.56 -1.23 22.50
C LYS A 69 2.22 -2.59 22.56
N PHE A 70 3.23 -2.76 23.42
CA PHE A 70 3.88 -4.05 23.63
C PHE A 70 2.90 -5.10 24.15
N LYS A 71 2.06 -4.74 25.13
CA LYS A 71 1.04 -5.64 25.66
C LYS A 71 0.00 -6.04 24.61
N TRP A 72 -0.45 -5.09 23.79
CA TRP A 72 -1.32 -5.39 22.66
C TRP A 72 -0.68 -6.32 21.63
N LEU A 73 0.60 -6.14 21.32
CA LEU A 73 1.33 -7.02 20.42
C LEU A 73 1.38 -8.46 20.95
N GLU A 74 1.65 -8.64 22.23
CA GLU A 74 1.65 -9.94 22.91
C GLU A 74 0.27 -10.63 22.82
N ILE A 75 -0.80 -9.89 23.12
CA ILE A 75 -2.20 -10.37 23.04
C ILE A 75 -2.54 -10.76 21.60
N SER A 76 -2.30 -9.85 20.64
CA SER A 76 -2.63 -10.08 19.22
C SER A 76 -1.84 -11.23 18.60
N TYR A 77 -0.59 -11.44 19.03
CA TYR A 77 0.22 -12.57 18.61
C TYR A 77 -0.35 -13.90 19.13
N THR A 78 -0.77 -13.94 20.40
CA THR A 78 -1.41 -15.11 21.00
C THR A 78 -2.74 -15.42 20.32
N LEU A 79 -3.55 -14.41 20.01
CA LEU A 79 -4.81 -14.59 19.26
C LEU A 79 -4.56 -15.14 17.85
N ARG A 80 -3.52 -14.69 17.16
CA ARG A 80 -3.17 -15.20 15.82
C ARG A 80 -2.56 -16.60 15.84
N LYS A 81 -2.00 -17.05 16.97
CA LYS A 81 -1.56 -18.44 17.15
C LYS A 81 -2.73 -19.43 17.08
N PHE A 82 -3.98 -18.98 17.28
CA PHE A 82 -5.18 -19.81 17.15
C PHE A 82 -5.78 -19.87 15.74
N ARG A 83 -5.07 -19.40 14.69
CA ARG A 83 -5.57 -19.50 13.32
C ARG A 83 -5.69 -20.96 12.88
N THR A 84 -6.89 -21.35 12.49
CA THR A 84 -7.17 -22.72 12.02
C THR A 84 -6.61 -22.93 10.61
N LEU A 85 -6.29 -24.20 10.25
CA LEU A 85 -5.78 -24.53 8.91
C LEU A 85 -6.73 -24.05 7.78
N LYS A 86 -8.03 -24.04 8.05
CA LYS A 86 -9.06 -23.56 7.12
C LYS A 86 -8.94 -22.06 6.85
N GLU A 87 -8.62 -21.25 7.85
CA GLU A 87 -8.43 -19.79 7.71
C GLU A 87 -7.21 -19.46 6.86
N LEU A 88 -6.11 -20.21 7.05
CA LEU A 88 -4.90 -20.05 6.24
C LEU A 88 -5.15 -20.40 4.76
N VAL A 89 -5.92 -21.47 4.52
CA VAL A 89 -6.26 -21.89 3.16
C VAL A 89 -7.18 -20.86 2.47
N LEU A 90 -8.11 -20.25 3.20
CA LEU A 90 -8.98 -19.20 2.65
C LEU A 90 -8.23 -17.90 2.37
N GLU A 91 -7.33 -17.47 3.28
CA GLU A 91 -6.46 -16.30 3.06
C GLU A 91 -5.56 -16.52 1.82
N ALA A 92 -4.99 -17.72 1.66
CA ALA A 92 -4.19 -18.09 0.51
C ALA A 92 -5.01 -18.10 -0.81
N LYS A 93 -6.25 -18.61 -0.78
CA LYS A 93 -7.14 -18.61 -1.96
C LYS A 93 -7.47 -17.19 -2.43
N GLU A 94 -7.79 -16.29 -1.51
CA GLU A 94 -8.10 -14.89 -1.84
C GLU A 94 -6.88 -14.13 -2.39
N HIS A 95 -5.70 -14.37 -1.83
CA HIS A 95 -4.47 -13.79 -2.36
C HIS A 95 -4.16 -14.30 -3.78
N ALA A 96 -4.35 -15.60 -4.04
CA ALA A 96 -4.17 -16.19 -5.36
C ALA A 96 -5.15 -15.63 -6.41
N LYS A 97 -6.41 -15.39 -6.06
CA LYS A 97 -7.40 -14.75 -6.95
C LYS A 97 -7.06 -13.28 -7.26
N LYS A 98 -6.56 -12.50 -6.29
CA LYS A 98 -6.12 -11.12 -6.52
C LYS A 98 -4.95 -11.03 -7.50
N LEU A 99 -4.02 -11.99 -7.43
CA LEU A 99 -2.89 -12.07 -8.37
C LEU A 99 -3.32 -12.46 -9.79
N SER A 100 -4.38 -13.24 -9.95
CA SER A 100 -4.89 -13.63 -11.28
C SER A 100 -5.75 -12.54 -11.94
N ASN A 101 -6.55 -11.81 -11.16
CA ASN A 101 -7.44 -10.77 -11.68
C ASN A 101 -6.71 -9.48 -12.09
N SER A 102 -5.63 -9.12 -11.39
CA SER A 102 -4.82 -7.93 -11.71
C SER A 102 -4.10 -8.02 -13.07
N LYS A 103 -3.76 -9.23 -13.53
CA LYS A 103 -3.17 -9.47 -14.87
C LYS A 103 -4.22 -9.58 -15.99
N LYS A 104 -5.43 -10.05 -15.68
CA LYS A 104 -6.50 -10.28 -16.69
C LYS A 104 -7.32 -9.02 -17.00
N HIS A 105 -7.60 -8.17 -16.02
CA HIS A 105 -8.40 -6.95 -16.27
C HIS A 105 -7.74 -5.91 -17.18
N ARG A 106 -6.42 -6.00 -17.40
CA ARG A 106 -5.70 -5.07 -18.31
C ARG A 106 -5.71 -5.50 -19.78
N LYS A 107 -6.27 -6.66 -20.13
CA LYS A 107 -6.16 -7.26 -21.47
C LYS A 107 -7.49 -7.72 -22.09
N HIS A 108 -8.63 -7.51 -21.43
CA HIS A 108 -9.91 -7.98 -21.96
C HIS A 108 -10.34 -7.13 -23.18
N PRO A 109 -10.71 -7.75 -24.32
CA PRO A 109 -11.11 -7.02 -25.54
C PRO A 109 -12.38 -6.16 -25.34
N ASP A 110 -13.29 -6.56 -24.44
CA ASP A 110 -14.55 -5.83 -24.19
C ASP A 110 -14.44 -4.65 -23.21
N PHE A 111 -13.24 -4.36 -22.67
CA PHE A 111 -13.06 -3.19 -21.81
C PHE A 111 -12.51 -2.02 -22.64
N PRO A 112 -13.14 -0.83 -22.61
CA PRO A 112 -12.64 0.31 -23.35
C PRO A 112 -11.22 0.61 -22.88
N LYS A 113 -10.26 0.66 -23.83
CA LYS A 113 -8.90 1.08 -23.55
C LYS A 113 -8.96 2.46 -22.90
N LYS A 114 -8.14 2.69 -21.87
CA LYS A 114 -8.07 3.99 -21.21
C LYS A 114 -7.90 5.09 -22.27
N PRO A 115 -8.62 6.23 -22.16
CA PRO A 115 -8.43 7.33 -23.08
C PRO A 115 -6.95 7.74 -23.07
N LEU A 116 -6.40 7.97 -24.25
CA LEU A 116 -5.02 8.43 -24.40
C LEU A 116 -4.87 9.78 -23.72
N THR A 117 -3.79 9.96 -22.97
CA THR A 117 -3.40 11.27 -22.44
C THR A 117 -2.94 12.17 -23.60
N ALA A 118 -2.93 13.49 -23.39
CA ALA A 118 -2.47 14.45 -24.40
C ALA A 118 -1.06 14.10 -24.93
N TYR A 119 -0.13 13.78 -24.03
CA TYR A 119 1.21 13.30 -24.38
C TYR A 119 1.19 12.05 -25.27
N LEU A 120 0.37 11.04 -24.95
CA LEU A 120 0.33 9.81 -25.73
C LEU A 120 -0.32 10.00 -27.11
N ARG A 121 -1.23 10.97 -27.27
CA ARG A 121 -1.76 11.37 -28.59
C ARG A 121 -0.67 12.02 -29.42
N PHE A 122 0.00 13.04 -28.87
CA PHE A 122 1.14 13.71 -29.49
C PHE A 122 2.22 12.70 -29.92
N PHE A 123 2.60 11.80 -29.02
CA PHE A 123 3.61 10.78 -29.28
C PHE A 123 3.19 9.85 -30.43
N LYS A 124 1.94 9.42 -30.47
CA LYS A 124 1.42 8.52 -31.51
C LYS A 124 1.46 9.17 -32.89
N GLU A 125 1.20 10.47 -32.97
CA GLU A 125 1.17 11.25 -34.21
C GLU A 125 2.57 11.61 -34.70
N ARG A 126 3.46 12.06 -33.80
CA ARG A 126 4.80 12.55 -34.15
C ARG A 126 5.86 11.46 -34.30
N ARG A 127 5.73 10.34 -33.59
CA ARG A 127 6.69 9.22 -33.66
C ARG A 127 6.95 8.67 -35.06
N PRO A 128 5.95 8.42 -35.94
CA PRO A 128 6.23 7.94 -37.30
C PRO A 128 7.02 8.97 -38.12
N GLN A 129 6.72 10.27 -37.99
CA GLN A 129 7.45 11.34 -38.69
C GLN A 129 8.90 11.41 -38.22
N CYS A 130 9.12 11.41 -36.90
CA CYS A 130 10.45 11.43 -36.31
C CYS A 130 11.27 10.16 -36.65
N SER A 131 10.61 9.00 -36.75
CA SER A 131 11.25 7.74 -37.15
C SER A 131 11.66 7.72 -38.63
N GLN A 132 10.95 8.45 -39.50
CA GLN A 132 11.30 8.59 -40.92
C GLN A 132 12.44 9.60 -41.13
N MET A 133 12.45 10.69 -40.37
CA MET A 133 13.50 11.72 -40.42
C MET A 133 14.81 11.25 -39.76
N HIS A 134 14.71 10.36 -38.76
CA HIS A 134 15.85 9.81 -38.04
C HIS A 134 15.85 8.27 -38.04
N PRO A 135 16.02 7.61 -39.20
CA PRO A 135 15.96 6.16 -39.32
C PRO A 135 17.13 5.45 -38.61
N THR A 136 18.18 6.18 -38.25
CA THR A 136 19.36 5.71 -37.54
C THR A 136 19.20 5.71 -36.02
N LEU A 137 18.19 6.40 -35.49
CA LEU A 137 17.94 6.48 -34.05
C LEU A 137 17.17 5.27 -33.54
N SER A 138 17.58 4.77 -32.38
CA SER A 138 16.84 3.71 -31.68
C SER A 138 15.50 4.24 -31.13
N ASN A 139 14.55 3.34 -30.91
CA ASN A 139 13.25 3.68 -30.31
C ASN A 139 13.38 4.40 -28.95
N GLN A 140 14.42 4.09 -28.18
CA GLN A 140 14.69 4.77 -26.90
C GLN A 140 15.09 6.23 -27.12
N GLN A 141 15.94 6.48 -28.11
CA GLN A 141 16.39 7.85 -28.47
C GLN A 141 15.25 8.68 -29.07
N LEU A 142 14.44 8.07 -29.94
CA LEU A 142 13.23 8.72 -30.47
C LEU A 142 12.24 9.08 -29.35
N THR A 143 12.09 8.20 -28.35
CA THR A 143 11.19 8.47 -27.23
C THR A 143 11.66 9.66 -26.39
N LYS A 144 12.97 9.73 -26.15
CA LYS A 144 13.58 10.83 -25.42
C LYS A 144 13.40 12.15 -26.17
N LEU A 145 13.68 12.17 -27.47
CA LEU A 145 13.54 13.38 -28.30
C LEU A 145 12.10 13.90 -28.31
N LEU A 146 11.11 13.02 -28.52
CA LEU A 146 9.68 13.40 -28.50
C LEU A 146 9.22 13.86 -27.11
N SER A 147 9.81 13.33 -26.04
CA SER A 147 9.49 13.77 -24.67
C SER A 147 10.02 15.17 -24.37
N GLU A 148 11.19 15.51 -24.91
CA GLU A 148 11.77 16.85 -24.83
C GLU A 148 10.95 17.82 -25.67
N GLU A 149 10.62 17.46 -26.91
CA GLU A 149 9.77 18.26 -27.81
C GLU A 149 8.41 18.58 -27.18
N TYR A 150 7.75 17.60 -26.57
CA TYR A 150 6.47 17.83 -25.88
C TYR A 150 6.57 18.77 -24.68
N ARG A 151 7.71 18.77 -23.96
CA ARG A 151 7.92 19.63 -22.79
C ARG A 151 8.14 21.09 -23.18
N GLU A 152 8.71 21.33 -24.36
CA GLU A 152 8.96 22.67 -24.90
C GLU A 152 7.70 23.26 -25.59
N LEU A 153 6.62 22.48 -25.76
CA LEU A 153 5.36 23.00 -26.26
C LEU A 153 4.71 23.96 -25.24
N PRO A 154 4.15 25.10 -25.69
CA PRO A 154 3.49 26.04 -24.79
C PRO A 154 2.30 25.38 -24.08
N GLU A 155 2.16 25.65 -22.78
CA GLU A 155 1.18 25.03 -21.85
C GLU A 155 -0.29 25.14 -22.33
N GLN A 156 -0.55 26.09 -23.24
CA GLN A 156 -1.83 26.41 -23.89
C GLN A 156 -2.39 25.26 -24.75
N VAL A 157 -1.56 24.34 -25.25
CA VAL A 157 -1.97 23.27 -26.20
C VAL A 157 -2.46 22.01 -25.47
N ASN A 158 -2.42 21.99 -24.13
CA ASN A 158 -2.71 20.81 -23.32
C ASN A 158 -4.18 20.68 -22.87
N TRP A 159 -5.08 21.52 -23.38
CA TRP A 159 -6.51 21.45 -23.07
C TRP A 159 -7.34 20.99 -24.28
N GLY A 160 -7.61 19.68 -24.31
CA GLY A 160 -8.82 19.17 -24.95
C GLY A 160 -8.86 19.20 -26.48
N GLY A 161 -8.17 18.24 -27.11
CA GLY A 161 -8.75 17.48 -28.22
C GLY A 161 -8.85 18.13 -29.60
N GLU A 162 -8.76 19.44 -29.76
CA GLU A 162 -8.75 20.09 -31.09
C GLU A 162 -7.76 21.25 -31.10
N VAL A 163 -7.06 21.38 -32.24
CA VAL A 163 -6.05 22.40 -32.58
C VAL A 163 -4.60 21.89 -32.47
N LEU A 164 -4.22 21.12 -33.48
CA LEU A 164 -2.84 21.01 -33.96
C LEU A 164 -2.89 20.56 -35.43
N ILE A 165 -3.33 21.47 -36.31
CA ILE A 165 -3.13 21.31 -37.76
C ILE A 165 -2.26 22.44 -38.34
N ASP A 166 -2.15 23.63 -37.75
CA ASP A 166 -1.47 24.75 -38.43
C ASP A 166 -0.28 25.34 -37.67
N CYS A 167 0.69 24.49 -37.30
CA CYS A 167 2.06 24.94 -37.04
C CYS A 167 3.02 23.81 -37.45
N TRP A 168 3.49 23.90 -38.70
CA TRP A 168 4.44 23.03 -39.41
C TRP A 168 3.92 21.71 -39.96
#